data_AF-A0A3M2FLH0-F1
#
_entry.id   AF-A0A3M2FLH0-F1
#
_cell.length_a   1.000
_cell.length_b   1.000
_cell.length_c   1.000
_cell.angle_alpha   90.00
_cell.angle_beta   90.00
_cell.angle_gamma   90.00
#
_symmetry.space_group_name_H-M   'P 1'
#
loop_
_entity.id
_entity.type
_entity.pdbx_description
1 polymer ?
#
loop_
_entity_poly.entity_id
_entity_poly.type
_entity_poly.pdbx_seq_one_letter_code
_entity_poly.pdbx_strand_id
1 'polypeptide(L)'
;MPTVLEAIATGTPPLRRSQAHAAAFMQRVESIPPAVRERLPELYARSGIDARSSCIDDYARTPEAFTFYPPTWTLQPAPSTGARNRKYREAAIPLAEAVARAALTEADLAPEAVTHVITVSCTGFFAPGLDVELVKRLGLRPDTQRVMVGFMGCYAAFNALRVAHGFCQADPGARVLLVCLELCTLHFQVEETMESAVVNAIFSDGAAAAVLAARPADEARGSLAYADNLCLLDDDSMEYMTWDIGDTGFRMGLSHRVPAVLARHLPGFVQTLLARHGLTLPDVDFWAIHPDGRAIVE
;
A
#
# COMPACT_ATOMS: atom_id res chain seq x y z
N MET A 1 -25.86 7.47 -11.95
CA MET A 1 -25.84 7.36 -10.47
C MET A 1 -24.40 7.55 -10.03
N PRO A 2 -24.11 8.46 -9.09
CA PRO A 2 -22.76 8.60 -8.54
C PRO A 2 -22.28 7.28 -7.92
N THR A 3 -20.99 6.98 -8.12
CA THR A 3 -20.30 5.94 -7.33
C THR A 3 -19.88 6.58 -6.02
N VAL A 4 -20.48 6.15 -4.92
CA VAL A 4 -20.20 6.67 -3.58
C VAL A 4 -19.22 5.75 -2.84
N LEU A 5 -18.42 6.35 -1.98
CA LEU A 5 -17.62 5.68 -0.97
C LEU A 5 -18.45 5.56 0.31
N GLU A 6 -18.85 4.34 0.67
CA GLU A 6 -19.77 4.09 1.79
C GLU A 6 -19.04 3.90 3.12
N ALA A 7 -17.85 3.30 3.09
CA ALA A 7 -17.04 3.04 4.28
C ALA A 7 -15.57 2.90 3.93
N ILE A 8 -14.70 3.17 4.91
CA ILE A 8 -13.26 2.91 4.85
C ILE A 8 -12.79 2.32 6.18
N ALA A 9 -12.20 1.14 6.14
CA ALA A 9 -11.48 0.59 7.28
C ALA A 9 -9.99 0.47 7.01
N THR A 10 -9.17 0.58 8.05
CA THR A 10 -7.72 0.44 7.98
C THR A 10 -7.22 -0.52 9.05
N GLY A 11 -6.05 -1.11 8.81
CA GLY A 11 -5.44 -2.03 9.76
C GLY A 11 -3.95 -2.18 9.48
N THR A 12 -3.19 -2.51 10.52
CA THR A 12 -1.76 -2.83 10.41
C THR A 12 -1.45 -4.09 11.19
N PRO A 13 -0.33 -4.78 10.87
CA PRO A 13 0.19 -5.82 11.75
C PRO A 13 0.43 -5.32 13.18
N PRO A 14 0.42 -6.21 14.18
CA PRO A 14 0.49 -5.83 15.60
C PRO A 14 1.86 -5.29 16.03
N LEU A 15 2.94 -5.67 15.34
CA LEU A 15 4.27 -5.19 15.69
C LEU A 15 4.46 -3.75 15.19
N ARG A 16 4.22 -2.79 16.08
CA ARG A 16 4.51 -1.37 15.85
C ARG A 16 5.81 -0.96 16.55
N ARG A 17 6.74 -0.37 15.79
CA ARG A 17 8.03 0.11 16.30
C ARG A 17 8.22 1.57 15.98
N SER A 18 8.76 2.33 16.94
CA SER A 18 9.17 3.69 16.68
C SER A 18 10.32 3.72 15.67
N GLN A 19 10.44 4.83 14.97
CA GLN A 19 11.47 5.01 13.97
C GLN A 19 12.89 4.93 14.57
N ALA A 20 13.05 5.37 15.82
CA ALA A 20 14.29 5.19 16.59
C ALA A 20 14.62 3.70 16.86
N HIS A 21 13.62 2.87 17.18
CA HIS A 21 13.85 1.43 17.35
C HIS A 21 14.22 0.77 16.02
N ALA A 22 13.58 1.16 14.91
CA ALA A 22 13.91 0.65 13.59
C ALA A 22 15.35 1.02 13.19
N ALA A 23 15.79 2.25 13.47
CA ALA A 23 17.18 2.68 13.26
C ALA A 23 18.16 1.84 14.09
N ALA A 24 17.86 1.64 15.37
CA ALA A 24 18.71 0.85 16.26
C ALA A 24 18.83 -0.63 15.84
N PHE A 25 17.75 -1.22 15.29
CA PHE A 25 17.81 -2.56 14.69
C PHE A 25 18.76 -2.57 13.50
N MET A 26 18.60 -1.62 12.57
CA MET A 26 19.41 -1.56 11.35
C MET A 26 20.90 -1.28 11.63
N GLN A 27 21.22 -0.51 12.67
CA GLN A 27 22.61 -0.32 13.10
C GLN A 27 23.30 -1.59 13.57
N ARG A 28 22.55 -2.59 14.04
CA ARG A 28 23.11 -3.89 14.45
C ARG A 28 23.37 -4.81 13.27
N VAL A 29 22.78 -4.55 12.10
CA VAL A 29 22.95 -5.41 10.93
C VAL A 29 24.39 -5.30 10.43
N GLU A 30 25.15 -6.39 10.55
CA GLU A 30 26.59 -6.42 10.30
C GLU A 30 26.96 -6.35 8.81
N SER A 31 26.02 -6.71 7.95
CA SER A 31 26.16 -6.63 6.48
C SER A 31 26.02 -5.21 5.94
N ILE A 32 25.53 -4.24 6.72
CA ILE A 32 25.48 -2.85 6.29
C ILE A 32 26.86 -2.19 6.51
N PRO A 33 27.44 -1.49 5.52
CA PRO A 33 28.74 -0.86 5.65
C PRO A 33 28.79 0.13 6.83
N PRO A 34 29.90 0.23 7.57
CA PRO A 34 30.05 1.17 8.68
C PRO A 34 29.66 2.62 8.31
N ALA A 35 30.07 3.09 7.13
CA ALA A 35 29.78 4.44 6.66
C ALA A 35 28.27 4.71 6.46
N VAL A 36 27.48 3.69 6.12
CA VAL A 36 26.02 3.79 6.03
C VAL A 36 25.40 3.69 7.43
N ARG A 37 25.87 2.76 8.27
CA ARG A 37 25.36 2.54 9.64
C ARG A 37 25.46 3.76 10.54
N GLU A 38 26.54 4.53 10.42
CA GLU A 38 26.74 5.77 11.17
C GLU A 38 25.69 6.85 10.83
N ARG A 39 25.12 6.81 9.62
CA ARG A 39 24.13 7.78 9.13
C ARG A 39 22.69 7.37 9.39
N LEU A 40 22.43 6.10 9.73
CA LEU A 40 21.08 5.58 9.91
C LEU A 40 20.24 6.35 10.96
N PRO A 41 20.76 6.72 12.15
CA PRO A 41 19.95 7.44 13.13
C PRO A 41 19.43 8.78 12.61
N GLU A 42 20.28 9.55 11.94
CA GLU A 42 19.88 10.85 11.38
C GLU A 42 18.90 10.67 10.22
N LEU A 43 19.18 9.71 9.32
CA LEU A 43 18.30 9.39 8.19
C LEU A 43 16.89 9.04 8.66
N TYR A 44 16.78 8.15 9.64
CA TYR A 44 15.52 7.69 10.20
C TYR A 44 14.82 8.82 10.97
N ALA A 45 15.55 9.65 11.73
CA ALA A 45 14.98 10.80 12.44
C ALA A 45 14.41 11.87 11.48
N ARG A 46 15.00 12.01 10.29
CA ARG A 46 14.60 13.00 9.29
C ARG A 46 13.48 12.53 8.36
N SER A 47 13.01 11.28 8.49
CA SER A 47 11.99 10.72 7.59
C SER A 47 10.60 11.33 7.78
N GLY A 48 10.34 11.99 8.92
CA GLY A 48 9.00 12.47 9.28
C GLY A 48 8.05 11.35 9.70
N ILE A 49 8.57 10.18 10.11
CA ILE A 49 7.78 9.01 10.51
C ILE A 49 8.04 8.73 11.99
N ASP A 50 6.97 8.68 12.79
CA ASP A 50 7.10 8.37 14.23
C ASP A 50 7.26 6.86 14.48
N ALA A 51 6.47 6.05 13.78
CA ALA A 51 6.43 4.61 13.95
C ALA A 51 5.95 3.89 12.69
N ARG A 52 6.40 2.64 12.53
CA ARG A 52 6.01 1.74 11.45
C ARG A 52 5.57 0.39 12.00
N SER A 53 4.72 -0.28 11.24
CA SER A 53 4.20 -1.61 11.55
C SER A 53 4.84 -2.67 10.66
N SER A 54 5.02 -3.88 11.18
CA SER A 54 5.62 -5.00 10.44
C SER A 54 4.96 -6.34 10.80
N CYS A 55 4.87 -7.25 9.84
CA CYS A 55 4.50 -8.64 10.05
C CYS A 55 5.69 -9.55 10.41
N ILE A 56 6.89 -8.98 10.54
CA ILE A 56 8.13 -9.68 10.91
C ILE A 56 8.50 -9.36 12.36
N ASP A 57 8.31 -10.35 13.24
CA ASP A 57 8.62 -10.25 14.66
C ASP A 57 10.13 -10.08 14.95
N ASP A 58 11.00 -10.50 14.04
CA ASP A 58 12.45 -10.48 14.21
C ASP A 58 12.96 -9.04 14.47
N TYR A 59 12.29 -8.02 13.93
CA TYR A 59 12.63 -6.60 14.17
C TYR A 59 12.44 -6.14 15.62
N ALA A 60 11.91 -7.01 16.49
CA ALA A 60 11.73 -6.79 17.92
C ALA A 60 12.57 -7.73 18.80
N ARG A 61 13.37 -8.60 18.20
CA ARG A 61 14.02 -9.72 18.89
C ARG A 61 15.54 -9.65 18.79
N THR A 62 16.21 -10.53 19.51
CA THR A 62 17.62 -10.85 19.31
C THR A 62 17.76 -12.05 18.36
N PRO A 63 18.93 -12.26 17.74
CA PRO A 63 19.08 -13.25 16.69
C PRO A 63 18.72 -14.68 17.11
N GLU A 64 18.92 -15.03 18.38
CA GLU A 64 18.59 -16.35 18.94
C GLU A 64 17.09 -16.67 18.87
N ALA A 65 16.24 -15.64 18.75
CA ALA A 65 14.79 -15.74 18.66
C ALA A 65 14.25 -15.35 17.27
N PHE A 66 15.13 -15.17 16.27
CA PHE A 66 14.71 -14.93 14.89
C PHE A 66 14.04 -16.18 14.30
N THR A 67 12.99 -15.93 13.54
CA THR A 67 12.16 -16.97 12.91
C THR A 67 12.06 -16.80 11.40
N PHE A 68 12.36 -15.62 10.90
CA PHE A 68 12.34 -15.29 9.49
C PHE A 68 13.74 -15.13 8.91
N TYR A 69 14.62 -14.42 9.63
CA TYR A 69 16.03 -14.28 9.32
C TYR A 69 16.88 -15.36 10.00
N PRO A 70 18.10 -15.65 9.51
CA PRO A 70 19.04 -16.52 10.21
C PRO A 70 19.43 -15.91 11.57
N PRO A 71 19.83 -16.72 12.56
CA PRO A 71 20.11 -16.26 13.93
C PRO A 71 21.47 -15.57 14.05
N THR A 72 21.73 -14.59 13.18
CA THR A 72 22.97 -13.81 13.10
C THR A 72 22.63 -12.35 12.77
N TRP A 73 23.49 -11.43 13.18
CA TRP A 73 23.36 -10.02 12.79
C TRP A 73 23.79 -9.74 11.35
N THR A 74 24.44 -10.69 10.67
CA THR A 74 24.68 -10.58 9.23
C THR A 74 23.39 -10.66 8.42
N LEU A 75 22.34 -11.28 8.96
CA LEU A 75 21.08 -11.61 8.29
C LEU A 75 21.28 -12.44 7.00
N GLN A 76 22.42 -13.13 6.89
CA GLN A 76 22.78 -13.94 5.71
C GLN A 76 22.80 -15.45 6.02
N PRO A 77 22.31 -16.30 5.10
CA PRO A 77 21.70 -15.93 3.82
C PRO A 77 20.33 -15.25 4.00
N ALA A 78 20.03 -14.23 3.19
CA ALA A 78 18.74 -13.56 3.21
C ALA A 78 17.59 -14.53 2.83
N PRO A 79 16.38 -14.35 3.38
CA PRO A 79 15.22 -15.14 2.99
C PRO A 79 14.96 -15.06 1.48
N SER A 80 14.74 -16.21 0.85
CA SER A 80 14.43 -16.26 -0.59
C SER A 80 13.08 -15.59 -0.89
N THR A 81 12.88 -15.17 -2.14
CA THR A 81 11.59 -14.65 -2.62
C THR A 81 10.44 -15.60 -2.32
N GLY A 82 10.66 -16.91 -2.46
CA GLY A 82 9.67 -17.92 -2.08
C GLY A 82 9.36 -17.95 -0.58
N ALA A 83 10.35 -17.76 0.30
CA ALA A 83 10.14 -17.68 1.74
C ALA A 83 9.38 -16.41 2.14
N ARG A 84 9.76 -15.25 1.56
CA ARG A 84 9.07 -13.97 1.74
C ARG A 84 7.62 -14.07 1.31
N ASN A 85 7.35 -14.69 0.16
CA ASN A 85 5.98 -14.84 -0.35
C ASN A 85 5.12 -15.83 0.46
N ARG A 86 5.73 -16.86 1.07
CA ARG A 86 5.02 -17.71 2.06
C ARG A 86 4.62 -16.89 3.29
N LYS A 87 5.53 -16.06 3.82
CA LYS A 87 5.23 -15.17 4.95
C LYS A 87 4.20 -14.10 4.58
N TYR A 88 4.26 -13.56 3.36
CA TYR A 88 3.25 -12.68 2.80
C TYR A 88 1.87 -13.34 2.87
N ARG A 89 1.72 -14.56 2.35
CA ARG A 89 0.44 -15.27 2.39
C ARG A 89 -0.08 -15.48 3.82
N GLU A 90 0.80 -15.87 4.74
CA GLU A 90 0.46 -16.07 6.16
C GLU A 90 -0.08 -14.80 6.82
N ALA A 91 0.58 -13.65 6.60
CA ALA A 91 0.24 -12.39 7.23
C ALA A 91 -0.87 -11.61 6.50
N ALA A 92 -0.92 -11.69 5.18
CA ALA A 92 -1.83 -10.90 4.35
C ALA A 92 -3.29 -11.32 4.54
N ILE A 93 -3.55 -12.62 4.57
CA ILE A 93 -4.90 -13.18 4.66
C ILE A 93 -5.68 -12.65 5.89
N PRO A 94 -5.20 -12.83 7.14
CA PRO A 94 -5.93 -12.36 8.31
C PRO A 94 -6.03 -10.83 8.37
N LEU A 95 -5.01 -10.09 7.91
CA LEU A 95 -5.04 -8.63 7.88
C LEU A 95 -6.09 -8.09 6.89
N ALA A 96 -6.11 -8.63 5.67
CA ALA A 96 -7.10 -8.29 4.65
C ALA A 96 -8.53 -8.65 5.09
N GLU A 97 -8.71 -9.83 5.68
CA GLU A 97 -10.01 -10.25 6.22
C GLU A 97 -10.49 -9.27 7.30
N ALA A 98 -9.62 -8.86 8.22
CA ALA A 98 -9.97 -7.93 9.29
C ALA A 98 -10.43 -6.57 8.76
N VAL A 99 -9.68 -5.95 7.85
CA VAL A 99 -10.08 -4.65 7.28
C VAL A 99 -11.33 -4.77 6.41
N ALA A 100 -11.48 -5.85 5.66
CA ALA A 100 -12.67 -6.09 4.85
C ALA A 100 -13.93 -6.23 5.72
N ARG A 101 -13.87 -7.02 6.81
CA ARG A 101 -15.00 -7.15 7.75
C ARG A 101 -15.35 -5.81 8.40
N ALA A 102 -14.34 -5.04 8.79
CA ALA A 102 -14.56 -3.72 9.38
C ALA A 102 -15.25 -2.77 8.40
N ALA A 103 -14.80 -2.71 7.14
CA ALA A 103 -15.42 -1.88 6.11
C ALA A 103 -16.86 -2.32 5.78
N LEU A 104 -17.13 -3.63 5.71
CA LEU A 104 -18.49 -4.14 5.52
C LEU A 104 -19.41 -3.81 6.71
N THR A 105 -18.89 -3.88 7.94
CA THR A 105 -19.64 -3.52 9.15
C THR A 105 -19.96 -2.03 9.19
N GLU A 106 -18.99 -1.18 8.87
CA GLU A 106 -19.19 0.28 8.81
C GLU A 106 -20.18 0.69 7.71
N ALA A 107 -20.17 -0.02 6.58
CA ALA A 107 -21.13 0.17 5.50
C ALA A 107 -22.53 -0.43 5.77
N ASP A 108 -22.73 -1.10 6.93
CA ASP A 108 -23.93 -1.91 7.22
C ASP A 108 -24.29 -2.88 6.08
N LEU A 109 -23.27 -3.50 5.47
CA LEU A 109 -23.40 -4.33 4.29
C LEU A 109 -23.20 -5.81 4.62
N ALA A 110 -24.25 -6.61 4.41
CA ALA A 110 -24.17 -8.06 4.53
C ALA A 110 -23.14 -8.63 3.51
N PRO A 111 -22.30 -9.60 3.90
CA PRO A 111 -21.31 -10.20 3.00
C PRO A 111 -21.91 -10.72 1.68
N GLU A 112 -23.11 -11.28 1.71
CA GLU A 112 -23.81 -11.84 0.55
C GLU A 112 -24.25 -10.76 -0.46
N ALA A 113 -24.31 -9.49 -0.04
CA ALA A 113 -24.64 -8.38 -0.91
C ALA A 113 -23.44 -7.90 -1.75
N VAL A 114 -22.21 -8.30 -1.40
CA VAL A 114 -21.00 -7.94 -2.15
C VAL A 114 -21.00 -8.65 -3.51
N THR A 115 -21.04 -7.86 -4.59
CA THR A 115 -21.07 -8.40 -5.95
C THR A 115 -19.67 -8.48 -6.58
N HIS A 116 -18.75 -7.60 -6.17
CA HIS A 116 -17.39 -7.55 -6.70
C HIS A 116 -16.36 -7.42 -5.57
N VAL A 117 -15.22 -8.09 -5.72
CA VAL A 117 -14.03 -7.90 -4.89
C VAL A 117 -12.87 -7.44 -5.77
N ILE A 118 -12.22 -6.35 -5.36
CA ILE A 118 -10.98 -5.87 -5.96
C ILE A 118 -9.89 -5.98 -4.91
N THR A 119 -8.83 -6.73 -5.19
CA THR A 119 -7.64 -6.77 -4.33
C THR A 119 -6.50 -6.01 -4.98
N VAL A 120 -5.69 -5.34 -4.17
CA VAL A 120 -4.54 -4.55 -4.60
C VAL A 120 -3.33 -4.94 -3.78
N SER A 121 -2.25 -5.33 -4.46
CA SER A 121 -0.95 -5.51 -3.82
C SER A 121 0.18 -5.50 -4.85
N CYS A 122 1.35 -4.98 -4.47
CA CYS A 122 2.60 -5.20 -5.19
C CYS A 122 3.67 -5.93 -4.37
N THR A 123 3.38 -6.31 -3.12
CA THR A 123 4.35 -6.91 -2.18
C THR A 123 4.27 -8.42 -2.03
N GLY A 124 3.33 -9.10 -2.71
CA GLY A 124 3.33 -10.56 -2.79
C GLY A 124 2.18 -11.13 -3.62
N PHE A 125 2.35 -12.36 -4.10
CA PHE A 125 1.42 -12.99 -5.04
C PHE A 125 1.29 -14.49 -4.76
N PHE A 126 0.07 -15.00 -4.65
CA PHE A 126 -0.18 -16.43 -4.53
C PHE A 126 -1.46 -16.80 -5.29
N ALA A 127 -1.58 -18.06 -5.67
CA ALA A 127 -2.75 -18.59 -6.36
C ALA A 127 -3.19 -19.93 -5.71
N PRO A 128 -4.48 -20.14 -5.40
CA PRO A 128 -5.60 -19.17 -5.45
C PRO A 128 -5.34 -17.91 -4.60
N GLY A 129 -5.69 -16.74 -5.13
CA GLY A 129 -5.24 -15.45 -4.60
C GLY A 129 -6.04 -14.93 -3.40
N LEU A 130 -5.64 -13.74 -2.94
CA LEU A 130 -6.28 -13.06 -1.82
C LEU A 130 -7.76 -12.79 -2.09
N ASP A 131 -8.12 -12.54 -3.35
CA ASP A 131 -9.50 -12.41 -3.82
C ASP A 131 -10.34 -13.66 -3.52
N VAL A 132 -9.78 -14.85 -3.75
CA VAL A 132 -10.45 -16.13 -3.46
C VAL A 132 -10.53 -16.39 -1.96
N GLU A 133 -9.47 -16.07 -1.21
CA GLU A 133 -9.45 -16.17 0.24
C GLU A 133 -10.52 -15.28 0.87
N LEU A 134 -10.67 -14.03 0.41
CA LEU A 134 -11.69 -13.10 0.89
C LEU A 134 -13.11 -13.59 0.60
N VAL A 135 -13.40 -14.09 -0.61
CA VAL A 135 -14.72 -14.67 -0.93
C VAL A 135 -15.08 -15.78 0.05
N LYS A 136 -14.16 -16.73 0.28
CA LYS A 136 -14.42 -17.86 1.18
C LYS A 136 -14.55 -17.44 2.63
N ARG A 137 -13.65 -16.60 3.12
CA ARG A 137 -13.55 -16.24 4.54
C ARG A 137 -14.66 -15.31 4.98
N LEU A 138 -15.01 -14.33 4.15
CA LEU A 138 -16.08 -13.40 4.45
C LEU A 138 -17.47 -14.02 4.27
N GLY A 139 -17.58 -15.16 3.60
CA GLY A 139 -18.88 -15.76 3.27
C GLY A 139 -19.57 -15.04 2.13
N LEU A 140 -18.80 -14.49 1.18
CA LEU A 140 -19.38 -13.87 -0.01
C LEU A 140 -20.03 -14.93 -0.91
N ARG A 141 -20.87 -14.50 -1.84
CA ARG A 141 -21.52 -15.42 -2.77
C ARG A 141 -20.49 -16.10 -3.68
N PRO A 142 -20.70 -17.37 -4.07
CA PRO A 142 -19.78 -18.07 -4.97
C PRO A 142 -19.63 -17.42 -6.36
N ASP A 143 -20.61 -16.61 -6.77
CA ASP A 143 -20.64 -15.86 -8.03
C ASP A 143 -20.03 -14.45 -7.93
N THR A 144 -19.50 -14.05 -6.76
CA THR A 144 -18.81 -12.76 -6.59
C THR A 144 -17.68 -12.63 -7.60
N GLN A 145 -17.73 -11.57 -8.40
CA GLN A 145 -16.73 -11.26 -9.41
C GLN A 145 -15.46 -10.73 -8.77
N ARG A 146 -14.29 -11.02 -9.35
CA ARG A 146 -13.00 -10.75 -8.72
C ARG A 146 -12.01 -10.12 -9.69
N VAL A 147 -11.30 -9.09 -9.25
CA VAL A 147 -10.17 -8.48 -9.95
C VAL A 147 -9.01 -8.30 -8.99
N MET A 148 -7.79 -8.64 -9.44
CA MET A 148 -6.56 -8.30 -8.75
C MET A 148 -5.84 -7.20 -9.53
N VAL A 149 -5.61 -6.05 -8.90
CA VAL A 149 -4.75 -4.98 -9.40
C VAL A 149 -3.37 -5.20 -8.79
N GLY A 150 -2.54 -5.95 -9.52
CA GLY A 150 -1.22 -6.38 -9.05
C GLY A 150 -0.08 -5.52 -9.58
N PHE A 151 0.96 -5.32 -8.77
CA PHE A 151 2.28 -4.83 -9.21
C PHE A 151 2.28 -3.41 -9.82
N MET A 152 1.38 -2.54 -9.36
CA MET A 152 1.26 -1.14 -9.81
C MET A 152 1.77 -0.13 -8.77
N GLY A 153 2.52 -0.57 -7.77
CA GLY A 153 3.14 0.29 -6.75
C GLY A 153 2.16 1.20 -6.01
N CYS A 154 2.68 2.33 -5.53
CA CYS A 154 1.98 3.27 -4.66
C CYS A 154 0.72 3.92 -5.27
N TYR A 155 0.56 3.91 -6.60
CA TYR A 155 -0.59 4.50 -7.30
C TYR A 155 -1.70 3.49 -7.61
N ALA A 156 -1.54 2.22 -7.23
CA ALA A 156 -2.45 1.13 -7.57
C ALA A 156 -3.89 1.35 -7.05
N ALA A 157 -4.05 2.00 -5.89
CA ALA A 157 -5.36 2.28 -5.31
C ALA A 157 -6.26 3.12 -6.24
N PHE A 158 -5.70 4.12 -6.95
CA PHE A 158 -6.45 4.92 -7.91
C PHE A 158 -6.92 4.11 -9.12
N ASN A 159 -6.12 3.14 -9.57
CA ASN A 159 -6.53 2.23 -10.64
C ASN A 159 -7.65 1.29 -10.18
N ALA A 160 -7.57 0.79 -8.94
CA ALA A 160 -8.62 -0.01 -8.34
C ALA A 160 -9.92 0.78 -8.16
N LEU A 161 -9.86 2.05 -7.76
CA LEU A 161 -11.02 2.95 -7.71
C LEU A 161 -11.66 3.16 -9.08
N ARG A 162 -10.86 3.33 -10.14
CA ARG A 162 -11.36 3.43 -11.52
C ARG A 162 -12.07 2.14 -11.96
N VAL A 163 -11.54 0.98 -11.59
CA VAL A 163 -12.20 -0.32 -11.85
C VAL A 163 -13.52 -0.43 -11.07
N ALA A 164 -13.52 -0.08 -9.78
CA ALA A 164 -14.72 -0.06 -8.95
C ALA A 164 -15.81 0.86 -9.52
N HIS A 165 -15.42 2.07 -9.94
CA HIS A 165 -16.30 3.01 -10.60
C HIS A 165 -16.89 2.41 -11.89
N GLY A 166 -16.07 1.76 -12.71
CA GLY A 166 -16.54 1.05 -13.91
C GLY A 166 -17.62 0.02 -13.62
N PHE A 167 -17.46 -0.80 -12.56
CA PHE A 167 -18.49 -1.74 -12.14
C PHE A 167 -19.78 -1.05 -11.69
N CYS A 168 -19.68 0.00 -10.89
CA CYS A 168 -20.84 0.78 -10.44
C CYS A 168 -21.58 1.50 -11.57
N GLN A 169 -20.87 1.93 -12.62
CA GLN A 169 -21.51 2.54 -13.79
C GLN A 169 -22.14 1.50 -14.72
N ALA A 170 -21.60 0.28 -14.78
CA ALA A 170 -22.14 -0.81 -15.58
C ALA A 170 -23.37 -1.46 -14.94
N ASP A 171 -23.42 -1.54 -13.60
CA ASP A 171 -24.51 -2.16 -12.85
C ASP A 171 -24.90 -1.30 -11.62
N PRO A 172 -26.11 -0.69 -11.60
CA PRO A 172 -26.63 0.02 -10.42
C PRO A 172 -26.71 -0.84 -9.15
N GLY A 173 -26.80 -2.16 -9.29
CA GLY A 173 -26.80 -3.13 -8.20
C GLY A 173 -25.40 -3.43 -7.64
N ALA A 174 -24.32 -2.93 -8.25
CA ALA A 174 -22.98 -3.25 -7.83
C ALA A 174 -22.69 -2.81 -6.38
N ARG A 175 -22.04 -3.70 -5.63
CA ARG A 175 -21.47 -3.48 -4.30
C ARG A 175 -20.04 -3.99 -4.35
N VAL A 176 -19.09 -3.06 -4.36
CA VAL A 176 -17.68 -3.35 -4.62
C VAL A 176 -16.92 -3.25 -3.31
N LEU A 177 -16.32 -4.36 -2.89
CA LEU A 177 -15.34 -4.38 -1.81
C LEU A 177 -13.93 -4.25 -2.42
N LEU A 178 -13.26 -3.14 -2.15
CA LEU A 178 -11.88 -2.89 -2.56
C LEU A 178 -10.96 -3.09 -1.35
N VAL A 179 -9.91 -3.90 -1.48
CA VAL A 179 -8.93 -4.15 -0.41
C VAL A 179 -7.53 -3.91 -0.94
N CYS A 180 -6.85 -2.91 -0.39
CA CYS A 180 -5.42 -2.68 -0.58
C CYS A 180 -4.64 -3.28 0.57
N LEU A 181 -3.58 -4.06 0.27
CA LEU A 181 -2.72 -4.65 1.29
C LEU A 181 -1.27 -4.64 0.82
N GLU A 182 -0.39 -4.11 1.68
CA GLU A 182 1.05 -4.12 1.44
C GLU A 182 1.82 -4.55 2.69
N LEU A 183 2.78 -5.46 2.49
CA LEU A 183 3.69 -5.95 3.53
C LEU A 183 5.15 -5.67 3.12
N CYS A 184 5.49 -4.38 2.99
CA CYS A 184 6.77 -3.94 2.45
C CYS A 184 7.97 -4.37 3.31
N THR A 185 7.80 -4.54 4.62
CA THR A 185 8.88 -4.94 5.52
C THR A 185 9.37 -6.37 5.27
N LEU A 186 8.62 -7.15 4.49
CA LEU A 186 9.07 -8.43 3.94
C LEU A 186 10.15 -8.29 2.89
N HIS A 187 10.43 -7.10 2.38
CA HIS A 187 11.38 -6.86 1.29
C HIS A 187 12.49 -5.90 1.69
N PHE A 188 12.78 -5.78 3.00
CA PHE A 188 13.92 -5.02 3.46
C PHE A 188 15.20 -5.47 2.75
N GLN A 189 15.83 -4.49 2.11
CA GLN A 189 17.04 -4.68 1.33
C GLN A 189 18.23 -4.69 2.27
N VAL A 190 18.99 -5.78 2.24
CA VAL A 190 20.25 -5.90 2.98
C VAL A 190 21.43 -5.34 2.15
N GLU A 191 21.12 -4.70 1.02
CA GLU A 191 22.13 -4.11 0.13
C GLU A 191 22.84 -2.91 0.76
N GLU A 192 24.09 -2.73 0.36
CA GLU A 192 25.08 -1.87 1.00
C GLU A 192 25.04 -0.40 0.52
N THR A 193 23.89 0.10 0.05
CA THR A 193 23.77 1.44 -0.55
C THR A 193 23.01 2.43 0.35
N MET A 194 23.18 3.73 0.10
CA MET A 194 22.36 4.74 0.78
C MET A 194 20.91 4.73 0.30
N GLU A 195 20.67 4.30 -0.94
CA GLU A 195 19.33 4.19 -1.52
C GLU A 195 18.51 3.11 -0.82
N SER A 196 19.08 1.92 -0.60
CA SER A 196 18.44 0.86 0.19
C SER A 196 18.16 1.29 1.63
N ALA A 197 19.05 2.09 2.22
CA ALA A 197 18.84 2.65 3.56
C ALA A 197 17.65 3.62 3.62
N VAL A 198 17.44 4.44 2.58
CA VAL A 198 16.27 5.32 2.45
C VAL A 198 14.99 4.50 2.31
N VAL A 199 14.99 3.52 1.41
CA VAL A 199 13.85 2.59 1.21
C VAL A 199 13.47 1.92 2.54
N ASN A 200 14.44 1.34 3.24
CA ASN A 200 14.23 0.68 4.54
C ASN A 200 13.78 1.64 5.66
N ALA A 201 13.96 2.96 5.50
CA ALA A 201 13.51 3.97 6.45
C ALA A 201 12.03 4.35 6.24
N ILE A 202 11.49 4.19 5.03
CA ILE A 202 10.16 4.71 4.65
C ILE A 202 9.08 3.64 4.74
N PHE A 203 9.28 2.48 4.11
CA PHE A 203 8.17 1.54 3.90
C PHE A 203 7.75 0.77 5.16
N SER A 204 6.45 0.50 5.26
CA SER A 204 5.79 -0.16 6.39
C SER A 204 4.74 -1.16 5.87
N ASP A 205 4.23 -1.99 6.77
CA ASP A 205 3.11 -2.90 6.47
C ASP A 205 1.76 -2.27 6.86
N GLY A 206 0.73 -2.52 6.04
CA GLY A 206 -0.62 -2.04 6.29
C GLY A 206 -1.65 -2.51 5.27
N ALA A 207 -2.92 -2.33 5.61
CA ALA A 207 -4.03 -2.61 4.72
C ALA A 207 -5.16 -1.59 4.91
N ALA A 208 -5.94 -1.39 3.86
CA ALA A 208 -7.16 -0.61 3.87
C ALA A 208 -8.24 -1.31 3.05
N ALA A 209 -9.49 -1.21 3.46
CA ALA A 209 -10.63 -1.66 2.69
C ALA A 209 -11.63 -0.53 2.52
N ALA A 210 -12.31 -0.51 1.38
CA ALA A 210 -13.34 0.44 1.04
C ALA A 210 -14.54 -0.27 0.43
N VAL A 211 -15.74 0.21 0.76
CA VAL A 211 -16.99 -0.23 0.11
C VAL A 211 -17.46 0.88 -0.82
N LEU A 212 -17.67 0.53 -2.09
CA LEU A 212 -18.18 1.45 -3.10
C LEU A 212 -19.49 0.91 -3.70
N ALA A 213 -20.41 1.83 -4.00
CA ALA A 213 -21.67 1.48 -4.61
C ALA A 213 -22.22 2.60 -5.50
N ALA A 214 -23.05 2.25 -6.48
CA ALA A 214 -23.88 3.23 -7.17
C ALA A 214 -25.07 3.61 -6.28
N ARG A 215 -25.32 4.90 -6.06
CA ARG A 215 -26.49 5.39 -5.32
C ARG A 215 -27.32 6.37 -6.15
N PRO A 216 -28.65 6.41 -5.98
CA PRO A 216 -29.48 7.51 -6.45
C PRO A 216 -28.94 8.86 -5.94
N ALA A 217 -29.15 9.93 -6.70
CA ALA A 217 -28.54 11.23 -6.40
C ALA A 217 -29.05 11.85 -5.08
N ASP A 218 -30.30 11.57 -4.72
CA ASP A 218 -30.92 11.94 -3.46
C ASP A 218 -30.33 11.19 -2.26
N GLU A 219 -30.05 9.90 -2.41
CA GLU A 219 -29.38 9.07 -1.39
C GLU A 219 -27.88 9.37 -1.25
N ALA A 220 -27.22 9.79 -2.33
CA ALA A 220 -25.79 10.13 -2.32
C ALA A 220 -25.48 11.50 -1.70
N ARG A 221 -26.51 12.26 -1.28
CA ARG A 221 -26.33 13.62 -0.78
C ARG A 221 -25.54 13.63 0.52
N GLY A 222 -24.39 14.30 0.51
CA GLY A 222 -23.48 14.38 1.66
C GLY A 222 -22.41 13.28 1.70
N SER A 223 -22.45 12.33 0.75
CA SER A 223 -21.43 11.29 0.61
C SER A 223 -20.27 11.76 -0.27
N LEU A 224 -19.09 11.19 -0.04
CA LEU A 224 -17.98 11.31 -0.99
C LEU A 224 -18.27 10.46 -2.21
N ALA A 225 -18.25 11.08 -3.40
CA ALA A 225 -18.51 10.41 -4.66
C ALA A 225 -17.32 10.53 -5.61
N TYR A 226 -17.08 9.47 -6.38
CA TYR A 226 -16.11 9.47 -7.46
C TYR A 226 -16.64 10.37 -8.59
N ALA A 227 -16.03 11.54 -8.77
CA ALA A 227 -16.42 12.50 -9.78
C ALA A 227 -15.64 12.32 -11.08
N ASP A 228 -14.31 12.21 -11.00
CA ASP A 228 -13.42 12.12 -12.16
C ASP A 228 -12.04 11.56 -11.76
N ASN A 229 -11.20 11.28 -12.76
CA ASN A 229 -9.79 10.93 -12.58
C ASN A 229 -8.94 11.49 -13.72
N LEU A 230 -7.66 11.66 -13.43
CA LEU A 230 -6.63 11.97 -14.41
C LEU A 230 -5.43 11.05 -14.19
N CYS A 231 -4.79 10.66 -15.28
CA CYS A 231 -3.53 9.92 -15.28
C CYS A 231 -2.57 10.65 -16.21
N LEU A 232 -1.32 10.79 -15.78
CA LEU A 232 -0.23 11.37 -16.55
C LEU A 232 0.98 10.47 -16.37
N LEU A 233 1.59 10.08 -17.48
CA LEU A 233 2.84 9.34 -17.52
C LEU A 233 3.96 10.31 -17.92
N ASP A 234 5.07 10.30 -17.17
CA ASP A 234 6.30 11.01 -17.52
C ASP A 234 7.31 9.99 -18.08
N ASP A 235 7.58 10.06 -19.37
CA ASP A 235 8.42 9.07 -20.06
C ASP A 235 9.91 9.17 -19.66
N ASP A 236 10.35 10.34 -19.15
CA ASP A 236 11.75 10.63 -18.84
C ASP A 236 12.19 10.18 -17.42
N SER A 237 11.29 9.59 -16.62
CA SER A 237 11.56 9.19 -15.23
C SER A 237 11.31 7.72 -14.93
N MET A 238 11.17 6.87 -15.95
CA MET A 238 10.86 5.44 -15.78
C MET A 238 11.87 4.68 -14.89
N GLU A 239 13.14 5.11 -14.86
CA GLU A 239 14.18 4.50 -14.02
C GLU A 239 14.18 5.02 -12.57
N TYR A 240 13.37 6.02 -12.23
CA TYR A 240 13.46 6.72 -10.94
C TYR A 240 12.72 6.01 -9.82
N MET A 241 11.76 5.16 -10.17
CA MET A 241 11.03 4.33 -9.21
C MET A 241 10.80 2.96 -9.84
N THR A 242 11.57 1.97 -9.39
CA THR A 242 11.54 0.61 -9.94
C THR A 242 11.12 -0.40 -8.89
N TRP A 243 10.54 -1.50 -9.34
CA TRP A 243 10.13 -2.61 -8.48
C TRP A 243 10.38 -3.93 -9.21
N ASP A 244 11.50 -4.58 -8.87
CA ASP A 244 12.01 -5.75 -9.59
C ASP A 244 11.95 -7.01 -8.72
N ILE A 245 11.58 -8.14 -9.32
CA ILE A 245 11.57 -9.43 -8.60
C ILE A 245 12.97 -10.04 -8.65
N GLY A 246 13.62 -10.14 -7.49
CA GLY A 246 14.91 -10.83 -7.34
C GLY A 246 14.78 -12.23 -6.73
N ASP A 247 15.91 -12.85 -6.39
CA ASP A 247 15.97 -14.17 -5.75
C ASP A 247 15.70 -14.12 -4.23
N THR A 248 15.92 -12.96 -3.61
CA THR A 248 15.86 -12.73 -2.16
C THR A 248 14.87 -11.63 -1.77
N GLY A 249 13.81 -11.46 -2.55
CA GLY A 249 12.74 -10.47 -2.36
C GLY A 249 12.51 -9.60 -3.58
N PHE A 250 11.61 -8.63 -3.43
CA PHE A 250 11.37 -7.60 -4.42
C PHE A 250 12.29 -6.41 -4.11
N ARG A 251 12.91 -5.85 -5.14
CA ARG A 251 13.91 -4.80 -5.03
C ARG A 251 13.29 -3.48 -5.47
N MET A 252 13.28 -2.50 -4.57
CA MET A 252 12.98 -1.12 -4.91
C MET A 252 14.21 -0.36 -5.39
N GLY A 253 14.07 0.34 -6.50
CA GLY A 253 14.86 1.53 -6.79
C GLY A 253 14.03 2.76 -6.47
N LEU A 254 14.63 3.74 -5.78
CA LEU A 254 13.99 5.01 -5.46
C LEU A 254 15.00 6.15 -5.59
N SER A 255 14.93 6.85 -6.72
CA SER A 255 15.78 7.99 -6.99
C SER A 255 15.36 9.21 -6.17
N HIS A 256 16.34 9.91 -5.62
CA HIS A 256 16.15 11.24 -5.01
C HIS A 256 15.60 12.30 -5.97
N ARG A 257 15.52 12.01 -7.28
CA ARG A 257 14.98 12.90 -8.32
C ARG A 257 13.44 12.88 -8.41
N VAL A 258 12.76 11.88 -7.82
CA VAL A 258 11.29 11.74 -7.88
C VAL A 258 10.54 13.01 -7.44
N PRO A 259 10.87 13.66 -6.30
CA PRO A 259 10.18 14.89 -5.87
C PRO A 259 10.24 16.02 -6.90
N ALA A 260 11.38 16.19 -7.58
CA ALA A 260 11.55 17.24 -8.58
C ALA A 260 10.69 16.99 -9.84
N VAL A 261 10.52 15.72 -10.23
CA VAL A 261 9.63 15.33 -11.35
C VAL A 261 8.17 15.62 -10.98
N LEU A 262 7.75 15.27 -9.76
CA LEU A 262 6.39 15.56 -9.29
C LEU A 262 6.14 17.07 -9.22
N ALA A 263 7.05 17.85 -8.63
CA ALA A 263 6.92 19.30 -8.52
C ALA A 263 6.76 20.00 -9.89
N ARG A 264 7.41 19.46 -10.93
CA ARG A 264 7.28 19.95 -12.30
C ARG A 264 5.88 19.73 -12.89
N HIS A 265 5.28 18.57 -12.63
CA HIS A 265 4.03 18.14 -13.29
C HIS A 265 2.77 18.43 -12.50
N LEU A 266 2.85 18.43 -11.16
CA LEU A 266 1.71 18.52 -10.26
C LEU A 266 0.83 19.77 -10.52
N PRO A 267 1.37 20.99 -10.72
CA PRO A 267 0.53 22.16 -10.97
C PRO A 267 -0.34 22.02 -12.23
N GLY A 268 0.25 21.57 -13.34
CA GLY A 268 -0.46 21.37 -14.59
C GLY A 268 -1.46 20.21 -14.53
N PHE A 269 -1.09 19.14 -13.84
CA PHE A 269 -1.96 17.98 -13.61
C PHE A 269 -3.24 18.40 -12.85
N VAL A 270 -3.08 19.10 -11.73
CA VAL A 270 -4.20 19.55 -10.89
C VAL A 270 -5.08 20.56 -11.62
N GLN A 271 -4.48 21.55 -12.29
CA GLN A 271 -5.22 22.53 -13.08
C GLN A 271 -6.05 21.86 -14.19
N THR A 272 -5.48 20.86 -14.88
CA THR A 272 -6.17 20.12 -15.93
C THR A 272 -7.39 19.38 -15.40
N LEU A 273 -7.26 18.72 -14.25
CA LEU A 273 -8.38 18.00 -13.63
C LEU A 273 -9.50 18.95 -13.20
N LEU A 274 -9.16 20.03 -12.48
CA LEU A 274 -10.15 20.98 -11.95
C LEU A 274 -10.86 21.76 -13.07
N ALA A 275 -10.14 22.13 -14.14
CA ALA A 275 -10.71 22.87 -15.26
C ALA A 275 -11.84 22.11 -15.99
N ARG A 276 -11.82 20.76 -15.98
CA ARG A 276 -12.92 19.94 -16.54
C ARG A 276 -14.26 20.13 -15.83
N HIS A 277 -14.20 20.58 -14.58
CA HIS A 277 -15.37 20.84 -13.73
C HIS A 277 -15.62 22.33 -13.51
N GLY A 278 -14.88 23.21 -14.20
CA GLY A 278 -14.97 24.65 -14.01
C GLY A 278 -14.48 25.11 -12.63
N LEU A 279 -13.62 24.32 -11.98
CA LEU A 279 -13.10 24.56 -10.63
C LEU A 279 -11.64 25.04 -10.67
N THR A 280 -11.20 25.61 -9.56
CA THR A 280 -9.85 26.09 -9.29
C THR A 280 -9.34 25.57 -7.94
N LEU A 281 -8.05 25.74 -7.64
CA LEU A 281 -7.43 25.26 -6.39
C LEU A 281 -8.18 25.71 -5.11
N PRO A 282 -8.63 26.98 -4.98
CA PRO A 282 -9.42 27.42 -3.83
C PRO A 282 -10.76 26.72 -3.64
N ASP A 283 -11.29 26.06 -4.66
CA ASP A 283 -12.57 25.33 -4.58
C ASP A 283 -12.42 23.92 -4.00
N VAL A 284 -11.18 23.48 -3.70
CA VAL A 284 -10.90 22.17 -3.12
C VAL A 284 -10.85 22.26 -1.60
N ASP A 285 -11.80 21.62 -0.93
CA ASP A 285 -11.92 21.64 0.54
C ASP A 285 -10.78 20.93 1.27
N PHE A 286 -10.27 19.82 0.71
CA PHE A 286 -9.21 19.02 1.32
C PHE A 286 -8.42 18.20 0.30
N TRP A 287 -7.22 17.76 0.70
CA TRP A 287 -6.31 16.95 -0.10
C TRP A 287 -5.97 15.64 0.60
N ALA A 288 -6.08 14.52 -0.11
CA ALA A 288 -5.61 13.21 0.34
C ALA A 288 -4.36 12.82 -0.46
N ILE A 289 -3.20 13.35 -0.05
CA ILE A 289 -1.90 13.15 -0.71
C ILE A 289 -1.27 11.84 -0.22
N HIS A 290 -0.75 11.02 -1.14
CA HIS A 290 -0.02 9.80 -0.77
C HIS A 290 1.30 10.15 -0.05
N PRO A 291 1.53 9.71 1.20
CA PRO A 291 2.65 10.16 2.01
C PRO A 291 3.91 9.29 1.80
N ASP A 292 4.45 9.23 0.59
CA ASP A 292 5.63 8.40 0.24
C ASP A 292 6.98 8.98 0.70
N GLY A 293 6.95 9.71 1.82
CA GLY A 293 8.07 10.46 2.38
C GLY A 293 7.83 11.97 2.41
N ARG A 294 8.55 12.63 3.31
CA ARG A 294 8.41 14.06 3.60
C ARG A 294 8.50 14.96 2.34
N ALA A 295 9.48 14.70 1.47
CA ALA A 295 9.72 15.50 0.27
C ALA A 295 8.64 15.35 -0.82
N ILE A 296 7.72 14.38 -0.69
CA ILE A 296 6.58 14.21 -1.60
C ILE A 296 5.39 15.04 -1.14
N VAL A 297 5.26 15.24 0.18
CA VAL A 297 4.17 16.01 0.79
C VAL A 297 4.48 17.51 0.85
N GLU A 298 5.75 17.86 1.09
CA GLU A 298 6.25 19.25 1.06
C GLU A 298 6.37 19.82 -0.35
#